data_AF-A0A5J4S1T6-F1
#
_entry.id   AF-A0A5J4S1T6-F1
#
_cell.length_a   1.000
_cell.length_b   1.000
_cell.length_c   1.000
_cell.angle_alpha   90.00
_cell.angle_beta   90.00
_cell.angle_gamma   90.00
#
_symmetry.space_group_name_H-M   'P 1'
#
loop_
_entity.id
_entity.type
_entity.pdbx_description
1 polymer ?
#
loop_
_entity_poly.entity_id
_entity_poly.type
_entity_poly.pdbx_seq_one_letter_code
_entity_poly.pdbx_strand_id
1 'polypeptide(L)'
;MNMKHVNAGESGEKEKRKRGRKPKSNPQINRYMIRLSEKDTELFLSLYRQSGKRSISAFMADYVLNKPIKTVIVNKSVWDYALLLSGFFEQFRAIKTNYNQVFHALIRNFGEQKACSMMKIVEKSTLQFGLLKREIEEITTKFRESCLPK
;
A
#
# COMPACT_ATOMS: atom_id res chain seq x y z
N MET A 1 63.21 -21.56 9.89
CA MET A 1 62.53 -22.33 8.83
C MET A 1 61.15 -21.70 8.62
N ASN A 2 61.04 -20.80 7.64
CA ASN A 2 60.52 -21.02 6.26
C ASN A 2 58.98 -20.94 6.25
N MET A 3 58.31 -20.11 5.44
CA MET A 3 58.73 -19.30 4.30
C MET A 3 57.62 -18.26 4.03
N LYS A 4 57.99 -17.00 3.78
CA LYS A 4 57.16 -16.02 3.07
C LYS A 4 57.60 -16.02 1.60
N HIS A 5 56.64 -16.10 0.67
CA HIS A 5 56.79 -15.65 -0.73
C HIS A 5 55.79 -14.49 -0.89
N VAL A 6 56.22 -13.22 -0.90
CA VAL A 6 56.93 -12.41 -1.93
C VAL A 6 55.99 -11.90 -3.04
N ASN A 7 55.98 -10.56 -3.10
CA ASN A 7 55.25 -9.58 -3.91
C ASN A 7 55.27 -9.74 -5.45
N ALA A 8 54.30 -9.11 -6.12
CA ALA A 8 54.45 -8.12 -7.21
C ALA A 8 53.08 -7.97 -7.93
N GLY A 9 52.62 -6.83 -8.40
CA GLY A 9 53.24 -5.53 -8.60
C GLY A 9 52.20 -4.55 -9.17
N GLU A 10 52.58 -3.28 -9.13
CA GLU A 10 51.80 -2.11 -9.48
C GLU A 10 51.26 -2.13 -10.91
N SER A 11 50.12 -1.46 -11.08
CA SER A 11 49.40 -1.25 -12.33
C SER A 11 50.22 -0.45 -13.33
N GLY A 12 50.96 -1.15 -14.19
CA GLY A 12 51.58 -0.57 -15.37
C GLY A 12 50.54 -0.01 -16.34
N GLU A 13 50.64 1.30 -16.63
CA GLU A 13 49.94 1.96 -17.71
C GLU A 13 50.31 1.29 -19.05
N LYS A 14 49.39 0.50 -19.58
CA LYS A 14 49.51 -0.01 -20.94
C LYS A 14 49.02 1.08 -21.89
N GLU A 15 49.95 1.71 -22.62
CA GLU A 15 49.66 2.56 -23.77
C GLU A 15 48.74 1.82 -24.76
N LYS A 16 47.45 2.12 -24.71
CA LYS A 16 46.46 1.56 -25.63
C LYS A 16 46.61 2.28 -26.97
N ARG A 17 47.06 1.54 -27.99
CA ARG A 17 47.07 1.95 -29.40
C ARG A 17 45.79 2.75 -29.73
N LYS A 18 45.95 3.99 -30.20
CA LYS A 18 44.86 4.93 -30.57
C LYS A 18 44.13 4.50 -31.86
N ARG A 19 43.63 3.26 -31.92
CA ARG A 19 42.77 2.77 -33.00
C ARG A 19 41.61 2.00 -32.40
N GLY A 20 40.40 2.55 -32.52
CA GLY A 20 39.17 1.95 -32.03
C GLY A 20 38.14 2.98 -31.57
N ARG A 21 36.89 2.55 -31.43
CA ARG A 21 35.82 3.38 -30.85
C ARG A 21 36.19 3.71 -29.40
N LYS A 22 36.10 4.99 -29.03
CA LYS A 22 36.32 5.42 -27.64
C LYS A 22 35.40 4.63 -26.70
N PRO A 23 35.92 4.07 -25.60
CA PRO A 23 35.11 3.35 -24.63
C PRO A 23 34.04 4.28 -24.03
N LYS A 24 32.86 3.73 -23.75
CA LYS A 24 31.77 4.48 -23.10
C LYS A 24 32.11 4.69 -21.63
N SER A 25 31.75 5.85 -21.08
CA SER A 25 31.96 6.19 -19.67
C SER A 25 31.24 5.22 -18.71
N ASN A 26 30.00 4.84 -19.03
CA ASN A 26 29.24 3.84 -18.27
C ASN A 26 28.74 2.71 -19.20
N PRO A 27 29.48 1.60 -19.33
CA PRO A 27 29.05 0.46 -20.13
C PRO A 27 27.97 -0.37 -19.42
N GLN A 28 26.91 -0.73 -20.15
CA GLN A 28 25.89 -1.68 -19.67
C GLN A 28 26.46 -3.11 -19.73
N ILE A 29 27.06 -3.57 -18.62
CA ILE A 29 27.73 -4.89 -18.53
C ILE A 29 26.77 -5.98 -18.07
N ASN A 30 25.85 -5.66 -17.15
CA ASN A 30 24.94 -6.64 -16.55
C ASN A 30 23.80 -7.02 -17.50
N ARG A 31 23.47 -8.31 -17.57
CA ARG A 31 22.39 -8.86 -18.41
C ARG A 31 21.47 -9.74 -17.58
N TYR A 32 20.17 -9.54 -17.74
CA TYR A 32 19.13 -10.34 -17.09
C TYR A 32 18.19 -10.91 -18.16
N MET A 33 17.89 -12.21 -18.06
CA MET A 33 16.96 -12.90 -18.96
C MET A 33 15.57 -12.93 -18.32
N ILE A 34 14.54 -12.63 -19.11
CA ILE A 34 13.13 -12.72 -18.68
C ILE A 34 12.47 -13.82 -19.50
N ARG A 35 11.65 -14.64 -18.85
CA ARG A 35 10.78 -15.61 -19.51
C ARG A 35 9.37 -15.03 -19.55
N LEU A 36 8.75 -15.07 -20.73
CA LEU A 36 7.39 -14.57 -20.96
C LEU A 36 6.51 -15.74 -21.42
N SER A 37 5.25 -15.74 -21.02
CA SER A 37 4.26 -16.62 -21.65
C SER A 37 3.91 -16.10 -23.05
N GLU A 38 3.18 -16.91 -23.83
CA GLU A 38 2.74 -16.50 -25.18
C GLU A 38 1.88 -15.23 -25.13
N LYS A 39 0.92 -15.17 -24.19
CA LYS A 39 0.07 -14.00 -23.95
C LYS A 39 0.86 -12.75 -23.53
N ASP A 40 1.82 -12.93 -22.64
CA ASP A 40 2.67 -11.81 -22.19
C ASP A 40 3.57 -11.30 -23.33
N THR A 41 3.96 -12.19 -24.23
CA THR A 41 4.79 -11.85 -25.41
C THR A 41 4.01 -10.98 -26.39
N GLU A 42 2.75 -11.31 -26.67
CA GLU A 42 1.88 -10.50 -27.53
C GLU A 42 1.67 -9.09 -26.96
N LEU A 43 1.36 -9.01 -25.66
CA LEU A 43 1.20 -7.74 -24.96
C LEU A 43 2.51 -6.93 -25.02
N PHE A 44 3.64 -7.56 -24.74
CA PHE A 44 4.94 -6.92 -24.79
C PHE A 44 5.28 -6.35 -26.17
N LEU A 45 5.04 -7.11 -27.24
CA LEU A 45 5.28 -6.65 -28.61
C LEU A 45 4.38 -5.48 -29.00
N SER A 46 3.13 -5.46 -28.52
CA SER A 46 2.23 -4.33 -28.74
C SER A 46 2.77 -3.04 -28.11
N LEU A 47 3.25 -3.12 -26.86
CA LEU A 47 3.83 -2.00 -26.12
C LEU A 47 5.14 -1.53 -26.77
N TYR A 48 5.99 -2.46 -27.24
CA TYR A 48 7.22 -2.13 -27.93
C TYR A 48 6.98 -1.38 -29.23
N ARG A 49 5.98 -1.80 -30.03
CA ARG A 49 5.62 -1.12 -31.28
C ARG A 49 5.15 0.32 -31.02
N GLN A 50 4.37 0.54 -29.97
CA GLN A 50 3.91 1.87 -29.57
C GLN A 50 5.04 2.77 -29.07
N SER A 51 6.11 2.21 -28.50
CA SER A 51 7.19 2.99 -27.90
C SER A 51 8.18 3.60 -28.90
N GLY A 52 8.21 3.13 -30.15
CA GLY A 52 9.13 3.61 -31.20
C GLY A 52 10.63 3.43 -30.89
N LYS A 53 11.00 2.55 -29.97
CA LYS A 53 12.41 2.39 -29.53
C LYS A 53 13.18 1.51 -30.51
N ARG A 54 14.45 1.86 -30.75
CA ARG A 54 15.32 1.18 -31.73
C ARG A 54 15.63 -0.29 -31.40
N SER A 55 15.53 -0.70 -30.14
CA SER A 55 15.74 -2.10 -29.76
C SER A 55 14.85 -2.51 -28.60
N ILE A 56 14.50 -3.79 -28.56
CA ILE A 56 13.71 -4.43 -27.51
C ILE A 56 14.36 -4.24 -26.13
N SER A 57 15.69 -4.42 -26.04
CA SER A 57 16.43 -4.25 -24.79
C SER A 57 16.43 -2.80 -24.30
N ALA A 58 16.54 -1.83 -25.21
CA ALA A 58 16.46 -0.41 -24.84
C ALA A 58 15.05 -0.03 -24.37
N PHE A 59 14.02 -0.59 -24.99
CA PHE A 59 12.64 -0.42 -24.53
C PHE A 59 12.45 -0.98 -23.12
N MET A 60 12.89 -2.21 -22.87
CA MET A 60 12.76 -2.83 -21.55
C MET A 60 13.53 -2.08 -20.47
N ALA A 61 14.76 -1.66 -20.74
CA ALA A 61 15.55 -0.89 -19.78
C ALA A 61 14.88 0.45 -19.45
N ASP A 62 14.38 1.15 -20.46
CA ASP A 62 13.63 2.40 -20.30
C ASP A 62 12.32 2.17 -19.53
N TYR A 63 11.58 1.11 -19.86
CA TYR A 63 10.32 0.78 -19.22
C TYR A 63 10.49 0.42 -17.74
N VAL A 64 11.52 -0.36 -17.39
CA VAL A 64 11.78 -0.78 -16.01
C VAL A 64 12.38 0.34 -15.17
N LEU A 65 13.26 1.16 -15.74
CA LEU A 65 13.99 2.19 -15.00
C LEU A 65 13.26 3.54 -14.94
N ASN A 66 12.53 3.91 -16.00
CA ASN A 66 11.90 5.23 -16.12
C ASN A 66 10.40 5.21 -15.87
N LYS A 67 9.73 4.05 -15.84
CA LYS A 67 8.39 4.03 -15.25
C LYS A 67 8.51 4.04 -13.74
N PRO A 68 7.74 4.91 -13.03
CA PRO A 68 7.61 4.76 -11.59
C PRO A 68 7.03 3.37 -11.34
N ILE A 69 7.84 2.50 -10.75
CA ILE A 69 7.32 1.24 -10.21
C ILE A 69 6.31 1.67 -9.15
N LYS A 70 5.03 1.47 -9.43
CA LYS A 70 3.98 1.60 -8.41
C LYS A 70 4.18 0.44 -7.43
N THR A 71 5.14 0.58 -6.53
CA THR A 71 5.22 -0.28 -5.35
C THR A 71 4.06 0.13 -4.45
N VAL A 72 2.94 -0.58 -4.56
CA VAL A 72 1.90 -0.46 -3.55
C VAL A 72 2.44 -1.19 -2.32
N ILE A 73 3.03 -0.43 -1.40
CA ILE A 73 3.35 -0.94 -0.07
C ILE A 73 2.01 -1.08 0.64
N VAL A 74 1.36 -2.25 0.47
CA VAL A 74 0.10 -2.56 1.14
C VAL A 74 0.41 -2.84 2.59
N ASN A 75 0.22 -1.85 3.46
CA ASN A 75 0.17 -2.11 4.89
C ASN A 75 -1.17 -2.77 5.21
N LYS A 76 -1.17 -4.11 5.22
CA LYS A 76 -2.36 -4.93 5.47
C LYS A 76 -3.07 -4.51 6.77
N SER A 77 -2.30 -4.21 7.82
CA SER A 77 -2.85 -3.82 9.13
C SER A 77 -3.67 -2.53 9.07
N VAL A 78 -3.27 -1.56 8.23
CA VAL A 78 -4.02 -0.30 8.05
C VAL A 78 -5.34 -0.55 7.30
N TRP A 79 -5.30 -1.42 6.28
CA TRP A 79 -6.50 -1.81 5.54
C TRP A 79 -7.49 -2.58 6.41
N ASP A 80 -7.00 -3.57 7.17
CA ASP A 80 -7.82 -4.36 8.09
C ASP A 80 -8.45 -3.44 9.17
N TYR A 81 -7.69 -2.47 9.68
CA TYR A 81 -8.20 -1.46 10.61
C TYR A 81 -9.33 -0.61 9.99
N ALA A 82 -9.13 -0.09 8.78
CA ALA A 82 -10.14 0.71 8.09
C ALA A 82 -11.43 -0.10 7.83
N LEU A 83 -11.31 -1.38 7.47
CA LEU A 83 -12.43 -2.28 7.27
C LEU A 83 -13.19 -2.52 8.59
N LEU A 84 -12.48 -2.81 9.68
CA LEU A 84 -13.07 -3.00 11.01
C LEU A 84 -13.80 -1.74 11.48
N LEU A 85 -13.20 -0.56 11.29
CA LEU A 85 -13.80 0.71 11.65
C LEU A 85 -15.08 0.98 10.85
N SER A 86 -15.05 0.73 9.54
CA SER A 86 -16.24 0.87 8.67
C SER A 86 -17.37 -0.06 9.13
N GLY A 87 -17.07 -1.34 9.38
CA GLY A 87 -18.05 -2.30 9.86
C GLY A 87 -18.64 -1.92 11.23
N PHE A 88 -17.82 -1.39 12.14
CA PHE A 88 -18.29 -0.86 13.42
C PHE A 88 -19.28 0.29 13.25
N PHE A 89 -19.02 1.24 12.33
CA PHE A 89 -19.93 2.35 12.05
C PHE A 89 -21.27 1.89 11.45
N GLU A 90 -21.25 0.86 10.60
CA GLU A 90 -22.48 0.25 10.08
C GLU A 90 -23.33 -0.38 11.18
N GLN A 91 -22.69 -1.16 12.07
CA GLN A 91 -23.36 -1.75 13.24
C GLN A 91 -23.93 -0.67 14.16
N PHE A 92 -23.17 0.40 14.43
CA PHE A 92 -23.62 1.55 15.21
C PHE A 92 -24.89 2.17 14.62
N ARG A 93 -24.91 2.38 13.30
CA ARG A 93 -26.07 2.93 12.59
C ARG A 93 -27.27 1.99 12.68
N ALA A 94 -27.06 0.69 12.50
CA ALA A 94 -28.13 -0.30 12.60
C ALA A 94 -28.76 -0.31 14.00
N ILE A 95 -27.94 -0.32 15.06
CA ILE A 95 -28.41 -0.24 16.46
C ILE A 95 -29.22 1.03 16.69
N LYS A 96 -28.74 2.18 16.22
CA LYS A 96 -29.45 3.47 16.32
C LYS A 96 -30.82 3.40 15.65
N THR A 97 -30.89 2.88 14.43
CA THR A 97 -32.16 2.77 13.70
C THR A 97 -33.13 1.83 14.40
N ASN A 98 -32.65 0.66 14.86
CA ASN A 98 -33.48 -0.30 15.58
C ASN A 98 -33.99 0.28 16.91
N TYR A 99 -33.15 1.00 17.65
CA TYR A 99 -33.54 1.70 18.87
C TYR A 99 -34.70 2.68 18.62
N ASN A 100 -34.58 3.52 17.60
CA ASN A 100 -35.63 4.49 17.25
C ASN A 100 -36.93 3.78 16.83
N GLN A 101 -36.83 2.71 16.04
CA GLN A 101 -37.99 1.94 15.60
C GLN A 101 -38.73 1.32 16.80
N VAL A 102 -38.00 0.67 17.70
CA VAL A 102 -38.58 0.08 18.92
C VAL A 102 -39.21 1.15 19.79
N PHE A 103 -38.55 2.29 19.98
CA PHE A 103 -39.08 3.40 20.76
C PHE A 103 -40.42 3.91 20.21
N HIS A 104 -40.50 4.17 18.90
CA HIS A 104 -41.74 4.60 18.26
C HIS A 104 -42.84 3.54 18.33
N ALA A 105 -42.49 2.26 18.19
CA ALA A 105 -43.44 1.15 18.35
C ALA A 105 -43.99 1.07 19.79
N LEU A 106 -43.13 1.29 20.79
CA LEU A 106 -43.55 1.29 22.20
C LEU A 106 -44.45 2.48 22.52
N ILE A 107 -44.13 3.69 22.04
CA ILE A 107 -44.97 4.88 22.21
C ILE A 107 -46.37 4.62 21.63
N ARG A 108 -46.44 4.08 20.41
CA ARG A 108 -47.71 3.81 19.73
C ARG A 108 -48.61 2.83 20.49
N ASN A 109 -48.02 1.81 21.12
CA ASN A 109 -48.78 0.74 21.77
C ASN A 109 -49.08 0.99 23.26
N PHE A 110 -48.15 1.60 23.99
CA PHE A 110 -48.20 1.69 25.46
C PHE A 110 -48.25 3.12 26.01
N GLY A 111 -48.09 4.13 25.14
CA GLY A 111 -47.98 5.52 25.54
C GLY A 111 -46.57 5.88 26.04
N GLU A 112 -46.27 7.18 26.02
CA GLU A 112 -44.92 7.71 26.20
C GLU A 112 -44.31 7.37 27.56
N GLN A 113 -45.05 7.50 28.66
CA GLN A 113 -44.53 7.24 30.00
C GLN A 113 -44.11 5.77 30.19
N LYS A 114 -44.89 4.82 29.67
CA LYS A 114 -44.57 3.39 29.77
C LYS A 114 -43.42 3.01 28.84
N ALA A 115 -43.38 3.57 27.63
CA ALA A 115 -42.28 3.39 26.70
C ALA A 115 -40.95 3.85 27.30
N CYS A 116 -40.91 5.04 27.92
CA CYS A 116 -39.71 5.54 28.60
C CYS A 116 -39.25 4.61 29.73
N SER A 117 -40.16 4.11 30.57
CA SER A 117 -39.81 3.14 31.62
C SER A 117 -39.26 1.83 31.07
N MET A 118 -39.80 1.33 29.96
CA MET A 118 -39.29 0.12 29.29
C MET A 118 -37.91 0.34 28.67
N MET A 119 -37.65 1.51 28.08
CA MET A 119 -36.34 1.81 27.46
C MET A 119 -35.20 2.00 28.48
N LYS A 120 -35.50 2.23 29.76
CA LYS A 120 -34.46 2.28 30.82
C LYS A 120 -33.62 1.01 30.90
N ILE A 121 -34.16 -0.14 30.47
CA ILE A 121 -33.45 -1.42 30.46
C ILE A 121 -32.19 -1.36 29.57
N VAL A 122 -32.24 -0.61 28.45
CA VAL A 122 -31.14 -0.49 27.48
C VAL A 122 -30.28 0.76 27.69
N GLU A 123 -30.64 1.63 28.63
CA GLU A 123 -29.99 2.93 28.86
C GLU A 123 -28.51 2.78 29.20
N LYS A 124 -28.17 1.88 30.15
CA LYS A 124 -26.79 1.64 30.57
C LYS A 124 -25.90 1.14 29.43
N SER A 125 -26.40 0.18 28.65
CA SER A 125 -25.68 -0.38 27.50
C SER A 125 -25.47 0.67 26.41
N THR A 126 -26.48 1.51 26.15
CA THR A 126 -26.40 2.58 25.16
C THR A 126 -25.39 3.65 25.58
N LEU A 127 -25.31 3.96 26.88
CA LEU A 127 -24.33 4.90 27.43
C LEU A 127 -22.90 4.37 27.29
N GLN A 128 -22.66 3.11 27.67
CA GLN A 128 -21.36 2.46 27.47
C GLN A 128 -20.94 2.44 26.00
N PHE A 129 -21.89 2.16 25.11
CA PHE A 129 -21.65 2.15 23.68
C PHE A 129 -21.29 3.54 23.14
N GLY A 130 -21.95 4.60 23.64
CA GLY A 130 -21.61 5.99 23.31
C GLY A 130 -20.21 6.40 23.77
N LEU A 131 -19.77 5.93 24.95
CA LEU A 131 -18.41 6.16 25.46
C LEU A 131 -17.36 5.46 24.59
N LEU A 132 -17.59 4.19 24.25
CA LEU A 132 -16.70 3.44 23.37
C LEU A 132 -16.54 4.11 22.00
N LYS A 133 -17.65 4.59 21.43
CA LYS A 133 -17.60 5.35 20.17
C LYS A 133 -16.69 6.57 20.28
N ARG A 134 -16.80 7.37 21.36
CA ARG A 134 -15.97 8.55 21.56
C ARG A 134 -14.49 8.19 21.69
N GLU A 135 -14.18 7.13 22.42
CA GLU A 135 -12.80 6.66 22.57
C GLU A 135 -12.18 6.27 21.23
N ILE A 136 -12.94 5.56 20.37
CA ILE A 136 -12.51 5.22 19.01
C ILE A 136 -12.31 6.48 18.16
N GLU A 137 -13.22 7.46 18.23
CA GLU A 137 -13.09 8.73 17.50
C GLU A 137 -11.84 9.51 17.96
N GLU A 138 -11.55 9.56 19.26
CA GLU A 138 -10.35 10.22 19.79
C GLU A 138 -9.06 9.55 19.32
N ILE A 139 -8.98 8.22 19.41
CA ILE A 139 -7.81 7.46 18.93
C ILE A 139 -7.61 7.69 17.42
N THR A 140 -8.70 7.67 16.65
CA THR A 140 -8.66 7.91 15.20
C THR A 140 -8.17 9.34 14.88
N THR A 141 -8.60 10.32 15.67
CA THR A 141 -8.19 11.72 15.50
C THR A 141 -6.71 11.90 15.82
N LYS A 142 -6.24 11.35 16.95
CA LYS A 142 -4.82 11.34 17.34
C LYS A 142 -3.93 10.67 16.29
N PHE A 143 -4.38 9.54 15.72
CA PHE A 143 -3.68 8.85 14.65
C PHE A 143 -3.63 9.69 13.36
N ARG A 144 -4.72 10.36 13.01
CA ARG A 144 -4.77 11.25 11.84
C ARG A 144 -3.80 12.42 11.98
N GLU A 145 -3.72 13.03 13.17
CA GLU A 145 -2.79 14.13 13.46
C GLU A 145 -1.32 13.67 13.42
N SER A 146 -1.01 12.44 13.84
CA SER A 146 0.36 11.91 13.79
C SER A 146 0.79 11.47 12.39
N CYS A 147 -0.15 11.09 11.52
CA CYS A 147 0.12 10.63 10.16
C CYS A 147 0.15 11.76 9.11
N LEU A 148 -0.41 12.93 9.40
CA LEU A 148 -0.32 14.09 8.52
C LEU A 148 0.93 14.92 8.89
N PRO A 149 1.80 15.27 7.93
CA PRO A 149 2.86 16.24 8.18
C PRO A 149 2.22 17.59 8.52
N LYS A 150 2.76 18.27 9.54
CA LYS A 150 2.38 19.64 9.89
C LYS A 150 2.67 20.62 8.76
#